data_AF-A0A923HER2-F1
#
_entry.id   AF-A0A923HER2-F1
#
_cell.length_a   1.000
_cell.length_b   1.000
_cell.length_c   1.000
_cell.angle_alpha   90.00
_cell.angle_beta   90.00
_cell.angle_gamma   90.00
#
_symmetry.space_group_name_H-M   'P 1'
#
loop_
_entity.id
_entity.type
_entity.pdbx_description
1 polymer ?
#
loop_
_entity_poly.entity_id
_entity_poly.type
_entity_poly.pdbx_seq_one_letter_code
_entity_poly.pdbx_strand_id
1 'polypeptide(L)'
;MKLKLLFALCLLGTVLSCDKDNVSGDDQQNNEQTNFSENFGSEITRSFLGNVVDTNGSPLENVTITIGANQVQTDENGVFSIEDAQVNQRFAYVKAEKTGYIHGSRALVPTNGVNKVSIMLLAETVAGTTSSGTEETIAIPNGASVSLKGDYIKADGTPYSGNLDVIIHHLDPTDENVNMQMPGMLYAANASNEERMLQTLGMLAVELRGTGGEDLNLGENSSAEIKIPVDASLLSMAPSTIPLWYFDEDKGYWIEEGEANLVGSNYIGTVKHFSFWNCDIPAEAINLCVTVMNSDETAYANTRVTITSTTFGTRSGYTNELGEVCGLVPSGETLEINVYDFAVCGSNVIYTSMIGPYNADDNITVVVQEDTNIISETVIGTFADCNETPITNGYVVLTYGDQTFYDSVTDGAFEINLLRCATSDSFTIEAIDTDNLQTTGAINYTFDTEATNLGNLLACDAVSEFIQYTVDDTEELLITTNIQASFMATGGNSDNSLNISGQTESGTNNGCFYLFGTLDDAPHTGTYDTLDFQDMNDTGIFIGECISISENNNNIMYNVTALGNVGEYIDINFSGSYEDRQGNPHTITGVIHVLRD
;
A
#
# COMPACT_ATOMS: atom_id res chain seq x y z
N MET A 1 59.75 -38.95 -41.70
CA MET A 1 60.63 -38.11 -42.54
C MET A 1 60.98 -36.85 -41.73
N LYS A 2 62.26 -36.48 -41.58
CA LYS A 2 62.70 -35.36 -40.71
C LYS A 2 62.84 -34.05 -41.49
N LEU A 3 62.37 -32.92 -40.92
CA LEU A 3 63.07 -31.62 -40.78
C LEU A 3 62.07 -30.59 -40.19
N LYS A 4 62.29 -30.08 -38.97
CA LYS A 4 62.95 -28.80 -38.60
C LYS A 4 62.08 -27.56 -38.86
N LEU A 5 62.11 -26.46 -38.10
CA LEU A 5 62.62 -26.04 -36.77
C LEU A 5 62.70 -24.50 -36.85
N LEU A 6 62.06 -23.75 -35.95
CA LEU A 6 62.45 -22.41 -35.46
C LEU A 6 61.60 -22.18 -34.17
N PHE A 7 62.10 -21.96 -32.94
CA PHE A 7 62.92 -20.84 -32.41
C PHE A 7 62.29 -19.47 -32.73
N ALA A 8 62.11 -18.51 -31.80
CA ALA A 8 62.26 -18.41 -30.33
C ALA A 8 61.61 -17.07 -29.84
N LEU A 9 61.63 -16.55 -28.60
CA LEU A 9 62.16 -16.92 -27.24
C LEU A 9 61.43 -16.03 -26.18
N CYS A 10 61.66 -16.25 -24.87
CA CYS A 10 61.57 -15.26 -23.76
C CYS A 10 60.17 -14.74 -23.29
N LEU A 11 59.88 -14.58 -21.98
CA LEU A 11 60.61 -14.97 -20.74
C LEU A 11 59.71 -14.84 -19.49
N LEU A 12 59.89 -15.74 -18.50
CA LEU A 12 59.67 -15.68 -17.02
C LEU A 12 58.45 -14.94 -16.39
N GLY A 13 57.89 -15.38 -15.26
CA GLY A 13 58.26 -16.50 -14.36
C GLY A 13 57.14 -16.80 -13.34
N THR A 14 57.02 -18.06 -12.87
CA THR A 14 57.38 -18.52 -11.50
C THR A 14 56.53 -17.92 -10.36
N VAL A 15 55.89 -18.68 -9.46
CA VAL A 15 56.25 -19.99 -8.88
C VAL A 15 55.01 -20.83 -8.51
N LEU A 16 55.16 -22.16 -8.58
CA LEU A 16 54.45 -23.12 -7.71
C LEU A 16 55.47 -23.68 -6.72
N SER A 17 55.08 -23.90 -5.46
CA SER A 17 55.82 -24.74 -4.51
C SER A 17 54.84 -25.53 -3.66
N CYS A 18 54.99 -26.85 -3.65
CA CYS A 18 54.52 -27.68 -2.54
C CYS A 18 55.60 -27.66 -1.45
N ASP A 19 55.23 -27.87 -0.19
CA ASP A 19 55.48 -29.18 0.43
C ASP A 19 54.49 -29.42 1.58
N LYS A 20 54.41 -30.67 2.05
CA LYS A 20 53.55 -31.09 3.17
C LYS A 20 54.20 -30.79 4.52
N ASP A 21 53.41 -30.44 5.52
CA ASP A 21 53.66 -30.98 6.85
C ASP A 21 52.42 -31.07 7.77
N ASN A 22 52.61 -31.94 8.77
CA ASN A 22 51.70 -32.57 9.72
C ASN A 22 50.53 -31.79 10.40
N VAL A 23 49.55 -32.59 10.82
CA VAL A 23 48.40 -32.26 11.67
C VAL A 23 48.80 -31.64 13.01
N SER A 24 48.19 -30.50 13.32
CA SER A 24 47.82 -30.09 14.68
C SER A 24 46.44 -29.46 14.61
N GLY A 25 45.47 -30.04 15.31
CA GLY A 25 44.08 -29.63 15.21
C GLY A 25 43.82 -28.30 15.92
N ASP A 26 43.13 -27.41 15.22
CA ASP A 26 42.19 -26.45 15.78
C ASP A 26 41.04 -26.38 14.78
N ASP A 27 40.03 -27.24 14.97
CA ASP A 27 38.73 -27.09 14.29
C ASP A 27 38.03 -25.89 14.93
N GLN A 28 38.51 -24.69 14.60
CA GLN A 28 37.65 -23.51 14.67
C GLN A 28 36.58 -23.72 13.61
N GLN A 29 35.41 -24.21 14.05
CA GLN A 29 34.18 -24.03 13.31
C GLN A 29 34.00 -22.53 13.13
N ASN A 30 34.40 -22.04 11.96
CA ASN A 30 33.95 -20.76 11.44
C ASN A 30 32.45 -20.94 11.25
N ASN A 31 31.69 -20.54 12.26
CA ASN A 31 30.23 -20.43 12.18
C ASN A 31 29.96 -19.20 11.31
N GLU A 32 30.17 -19.35 10.00
CA GLU A 32 29.74 -18.39 9.00
C GLU A 32 28.22 -18.37 9.08
N GLN A 33 27.71 -17.40 9.82
CA GLN A 33 26.30 -17.11 9.94
C GLN A 33 25.81 -16.76 8.54
N THR A 34 25.15 -17.73 7.90
CA THR A 34 24.58 -17.61 6.55
C THR A 34 23.71 -16.37 6.49
N ASN A 35 23.86 -15.57 5.44
CA ASN A 35 23.07 -14.36 5.30
C ASN A 35 21.60 -14.75 5.17
N PHE A 36 20.70 -14.15 5.96
CA PHE A 36 19.28 -14.55 5.98
C PHE A 36 18.63 -14.41 4.60
N SER A 37 19.10 -13.46 3.77
CA SER A 37 18.63 -13.29 2.40
C SER A 37 18.97 -14.45 1.45
N GLU A 38 19.85 -15.38 1.82
CA GLU A 38 20.07 -16.63 1.07
C GLU A 38 18.79 -17.48 0.99
N ASN A 39 17.89 -17.35 1.96
CA ASN A 39 16.59 -18.01 1.96
C ASN A 39 15.62 -17.45 0.89
N PHE A 40 15.88 -16.27 0.33
CA PHE A 40 14.95 -15.62 -0.60
C PHE A 40 14.98 -16.24 -2.01
N GLY A 41 15.95 -17.11 -2.30
CA GLY A 41 16.15 -17.70 -3.62
C GLY A 41 16.87 -16.74 -4.59
N SER A 42 16.73 -16.99 -5.89
CA SER A 42 17.38 -16.15 -6.91
C SER A 42 16.57 -14.89 -7.20
N GLU A 43 17.25 -13.84 -7.66
CA GLU A 43 16.58 -12.67 -8.23
C GLU A 43 15.81 -13.03 -9.52
N ILE A 44 14.63 -12.43 -9.67
CA ILE A 44 13.68 -12.60 -10.77
C ILE A 44 12.96 -11.28 -11.03
N THR A 45 12.31 -11.19 -12.19
CA THR A 45 11.52 -10.04 -12.62
C THR A 45 10.03 -10.38 -12.57
N ARG A 46 9.20 -9.47 -12.04
CA ARG A 46 7.76 -9.66 -11.81
C ARG A 46 6.96 -8.37 -11.91
N SER A 47 5.72 -8.49 -12.36
CA SER A 47 4.75 -7.40 -12.42
C SER A 47 3.82 -7.44 -11.20
N PHE A 48 3.42 -6.27 -10.71
CA PHE A 48 2.58 -6.09 -9.54
C PHE A 48 1.48 -5.08 -9.82
N LEU A 49 0.24 -5.46 -9.54
CA LEU A 49 -0.94 -4.60 -9.61
C LEU A 49 -1.61 -4.61 -8.23
N GLY A 50 -1.96 -3.47 -7.69
CA GLY A 50 -2.47 -3.42 -6.33
C GLY A 50 -3.29 -2.20 -6.00
N ASN A 51 -3.89 -2.24 -4.81
CA ASN A 51 -4.71 -1.17 -4.29
C ASN A 51 -4.36 -0.85 -2.82
N VAL A 52 -4.46 0.43 -2.46
CA VAL A 52 -4.29 0.90 -1.08
C VAL A 52 -5.57 1.56 -0.59
N VAL A 53 -5.97 1.20 0.64
CA VAL A 53 -7.19 1.70 1.29
C VAL A 53 -6.91 2.15 2.72
N ASP A 54 -7.81 2.96 3.27
CA ASP A 54 -7.88 3.25 4.70
C ASP A 54 -8.63 2.15 5.48
N THR A 55 -8.73 2.31 6.81
CA THR A 55 -9.49 1.38 7.68
C THR A 55 -11.01 1.39 7.47
N ASN A 56 -11.55 2.32 6.68
CA ASN A 56 -12.95 2.34 6.26
C ASN A 56 -13.17 1.63 4.90
N GLY A 57 -12.08 1.20 4.23
CA GLY A 57 -12.12 0.63 2.88
C GLY A 57 -12.15 1.69 1.77
N SER A 58 -11.92 2.96 2.09
CA SER A 58 -11.84 4.05 1.09
C SER A 58 -10.49 4.01 0.40
N PRO A 59 -10.40 4.21 -0.93
CA PRO A 59 -9.13 4.26 -1.65
C PRO A 59 -8.24 5.42 -1.15
N LEU A 60 -6.92 5.22 -1.20
CA LEU A 60 -5.94 6.23 -0.83
C LEU A 60 -5.06 6.63 -2.02
N GLU A 61 -5.27 7.86 -2.48
CA GLU A 61 -4.50 8.55 -3.50
C GLU A 61 -3.12 9.00 -2.98
N ASN A 62 -2.13 9.10 -3.89
CA ASN A 62 -0.80 9.63 -3.64
C ASN A 62 -0.02 8.86 -2.53
N VAL A 63 -0.30 7.56 -2.38
CA VAL A 63 0.52 6.64 -1.56
C VAL A 63 1.75 6.27 -2.36
N THR A 64 2.94 6.51 -1.83
CA THR A 64 4.19 6.11 -2.47
C THR A 64 4.40 4.62 -2.31
N ILE A 65 4.37 3.88 -3.42
CA ILE A 65 4.60 2.44 -3.48
C ILE A 65 6.01 2.16 -3.96
N THR A 66 6.75 1.32 -3.23
CA THR A 66 8.12 0.94 -3.60
C THR A 66 8.28 -0.58 -3.63
N ILE A 67 8.78 -1.11 -4.75
CA ILE A 67 9.11 -2.54 -4.94
C ILE A 67 10.50 -2.64 -5.56
N GLY A 68 11.46 -3.16 -4.79
CA GLY A 68 12.86 -3.20 -5.21
C GLY A 68 13.41 -1.79 -5.44
N ALA A 69 13.79 -1.48 -6.68
CA ALA A 69 14.24 -0.15 -7.10
C ALA A 69 13.15 0.69 -7.81
N ASN A 70 11.97 0.12 -8.05
CA ASN A 70 10.86 0.80 -8.72
C ASN A 70 9.98 1.52 -7.69
N GLN A 71 9.50 2.71 -8.05
CA GLN A 71 8.62 3.53 -7.22
C GLN A 71 7.55 4.18 -8.09
N VAL A 72 6.31 4.16 -7.62
CA VAL A 72 5.14 4.84 -8.23
C VAL A 72 4.27 5.43 -7.11
N GLN A 73 3.27 6.23 -7.46
CA GLN A 73 2.21 6.63 -6.53
C GLN A 73 0.88 5.98 -6.91
N THR A 74 -0.04 5.87 -5.96
CA THR A 74 -1.41 5.44 -6.23
C THR A 74 -2.26 6.57 -6.83
N ASP A 75 -3.16 6.22 -7.74
CA ASP A 75 -4.18 7.11 -8.28
C ASP A 75 -5.37 7.34 -7.31
N GLU A 76 -6.38 8.09 -7.76
CA GLU A 76 -7.60 8.42 -7.00
C GLU A 76 -8.43 7.20 -6.57
N ASN A 77 -8.27 6.07 -7.25
CA ASN A 77 -8.89 4.79 -6.91
C ASN A 77 -8.00 3.95 -5.99
N GLY A 78 -6.88 4.52 -5.52
CA GLY A 78 -5.89 3.88 -4.69
C GLY A 78 -5.07 2.84 -5.43
N VAL A 79 -5.13 2.78 -6.76
CA VAL A 79 -4.51 1.72 -7.58
C VAL A 79 -3.07 2.08 -7.94
N PHE A 80 -2.21 1.06 -7.99
CA PHE A 80 -0.84 1.18 -8.51
C PHE A 80 -0.52 -0.01 -9.43
N SER A 81 0.31 0.22 -10.45
CA SER A 81 0.97 -0.84 -11.21
C SER A 81 2.48 -0.63 -11.25
N ILE A 82 3.25 -1.72 -11.11
CA ILE A 82 4.69 -1.75 -11.32
C ILE A 82 5.02 -2.97 -12.18
N GLU A 83 5.39 -2.72 -13.43
CA GLU A 83 5.95 -3.72 -14.34
C GLU A 83 7.43 -3.99 -14.06
N ASP A 84 7.89 -5.19 -14.42
CA ASP A 84 9.30 -5.60 -14.42
C ASP A 84 10.10 -5.31 -13.13
N ALA A 85 9.47 -5.38 -11.95
CA ALA A 85 10.16 -5.20 -10.67
C ALA A 85 11.12 -6.36 -10.36
N GLN A 86 12.33 -6.01 -9.94
CA GLN A 86 13.36 -6.96 -9.49
C GLN A 86 13.10 -7.38 -8.03
N VAL A 87 12.76 -8.65 -7.85
CA VAL A 87 12.39 -9.29 -6.57
C VAL A 87 13.05 -10.66 -6.45
N ASN A 88 12.85 -11.40 -5.35
CA ASN A 88 13.42 -12.74 -5.18
C ASN A 88 12.34 -13.84 -5.25
N GLN A 89 12.73 -15.04 -5.67
CA GLN A 89 11.85 -16.20 -5.90
C GLN A 89 10.94 -16.58 -4.72
N ARG A 90 11.40 -16.40 -3.48
CA ARG A 90 10.66 -16.70 -2.24
C ARG A 90 10.29 -15.41 -1.47
N PHE A 91 10.60 -14.23 -2.01
CA PHE A 91 10.41 -12.96 -1.30
C PHE A 91 10.34 -11.74 -2.25
N ALA A 92 9.13 -11.21 -2.42
CA ALA A 92 8.88 -9.86 -2.91
C ALA A 92 8.40 -8.98 -1.74
N TYR A 93 8.91 -7.74 -1.66
CA TYR A 93 8.57 -6.78 -0.61
C TYR A 93 8.03 -5.50 -1.23
N VAL A 94 6.87 -5.06 -0.76
CA VAL A 94 6.10 -3.92 -1.25
C VAL A 94 5.89 -2.97 -0.09
N LYS A 95 6.46 -1.76 -0.17
CA LYS A 95 6.28 -0.70 0.82
C LYS A 95 5.22 0.29 0.36
N ALA A 96 4.48 0.87 1.30
CA ALA A 96 3.46 1.89 1.10
C ALA A 96 3.62 3.01 2.13
N GLU A 97 3.99 4.19 1.66
CA GLU A 97 4.34 5.35 2.48
C GLU A 97 3.42 6.54 2.13
N LYS A 98 2.73 7.11 3.12
CA LYS A 98 1.86 8.29 2.99
C LYS A 98 1.92 9.08 4.31
N THR A 99 2.01 10.41 4.24
CA THR A 99 2.01 11.26 5.44
C THR A 99 0.70 11.10 6.19
N GLY A 100 0.70 11.09 7.53
CA GLY A 100 -0.52 10.89 8.33
C GLY A 100 -0.89 9.41 8.54
N TYR A 101 -0.12 8.48 7.96
CA TYR A 101 -0.27 7.04 8.12
C TYR A 101 1.02 6.38 8.62
N ILE A 102 0.86 5.40 9.50
CA ILE A 102 1.91 4.45 9.92
C ILE A 102 2.45 3.75 8.66
N HIS A 103 3.76 3.52 8.57
CA HIS A 103 4.36 2.86 7.41
C HIS A 103 3.72 1.51 7.12
N GLY A 104 3.10 1.39 5.95
CA GLY A 104 2.47 0.16 5.48
C GLY A 104 3.42 -0.67 4.63
N SER A 105 3.25 -1.99 4.66
CA SER A 105 3.94 -2.86 3.70
C SER A 105 3.29 -4.22 3.58
N ARG A 106 3.58 -4.94 2.50
CA ARG A 106 3.26 -6.36 2.32
C ARG A 106 4.45 -7.10 1.75
N ALA A 107 4.55 -8.38 2.08
CA ALA A 107 5.50 -9.30 1.46
C ALA A 107 4.75 -10.54 0.99
N LEU A 108 5.27 -11.18 -0.04
CA LEU A 108 4.69 -12.37 -0.64
C LEU A 108 5.74 -13.23 -1.33
N VAL A 109 5.40 -14.49 -1.58
CA VAL A 109 6.12 -15.34 -2.51
C VAL A 109 5.55 -15.05 -3.90
N PRO A 110 6.30 -14.43 -4.83
CA PRO A 110 5.74 -14.01 -6.10
C PRO A 110 5.51 -15.19 -7.06
N THR A 111 4.32 -15.28 -7.62
CA THR A 111 3.95 -16.25 -8.67
C THR A 111 4.41 -15.76 -10.05
N ASN A 112 4.22 -16.53 -11.13
CA ASN A 112 4.37 -15.98 -12.48
C ASN A 112 3.21 -15.01 -12.78
N GLY A 113 3.30 -14.25 -13.88
CA GLY A 113 2.22 -13.32 -14.21
C GLY A 113 2.14 -12.10 -13.28
N VAL A 114 0.93 -11.53 -13.16
CA VAL A 114 0.68 -10.33 -12.36
C VAL A 114 0.38 -10.66 -10.90
N ASN A 115 1.19 -10.13 -10.00
CA ASN A 115 1.08 -10.37 -8.56
C ASN A 115 0.16 -9.32 -7.91
N LYS A 116 -0.99 -9.75 -7.40
CA LYS A 116 -2.00 -8.84 -6.83
C LYS A 116 -1.75 -8.54 -5.35
N VAL A 117 -1.75 -7.25 -4.98
CA VAL A 117 -1.39 -6.79 -3.63
C VAL A 117 -2.40 -5.76 -3.10
N SER A 118 -2.94 -5.99 -1.91
CA SER A 118 -3.82 -5.04 -1.22
C SER A 118 -3.21 -4.62 0.12
N ILE A 119 -3.20 -3.32 0.41
CA ILE A 119 -2.60 -2.74 1.62
C ILE A 119 -3.65 -1.85 2.30
N MET A 120 -3.83 -2.00 3.61
CA MET A 120 -4.68 -1.13 4.41
C MET A 120 -3.79 -0.27 5.31
N LEU A 121 -3.70 1.03 5.03
CA LEU A 121 -2.90 1.93 5.84
C LEU A 121 -3.63 2.33 7.13
N LEU A 122 -2.85 2.42 8.21
CA LEU A 122 -3.33 2.75 9.54
C LEU A 122 -3.00 4.21 9.84
N ALA A 123 -4.01 5.06 10.06
CA ALA A 123 -3.80 6.48 10.34
C ALA A 123 -3.02 6.69 11.66
N GLU A 124 -2.14 7.70 11.69
CA GLU A 124 -1.31 8.11 12.83
C GLU A 124 -2.13 8.73 13.98
N THR A 125 -3.02 7.93 14.57
CA THR A 125 -3.89 8.38 15.66
C THR A 125 -3.08 8.52 16.95
N VAL A 126 -2.86 9.76 17.37
CA VAL A 126 -2.20 10.09 18.65
C VAL A 126 -2.98 9.51 19.82
N ALA A 127 -2.41 8.49 20.47
CA ALA A 127 -2.95 7.83 21.65
C ALA A 127 -2.71 8.64 22.94
N GLY A 128 -1.69 9.49 22.95
CA GLY A 128 -1.35 10.39 24.05
C GLY A 128 -0.08 11.20 23.76
N THR A 129 0.28 12.08 24.67
CA THR A 129 1.44 12.99 24.51
C THR A 129 2.31 12.93 25.75
N THR A 130 3.63 12.92 25.61
CA THR A 130 4.57 12.95 26.74
C THR A 130 5.74 13.92 26.49
N SER A 131 6.77 13.91 27.33
CA SER A 131 7.96 14.73 27.17
C SER A 131 9.24 14.01 27.60
N SER A 132 10.37 14.44 27.03
CA SER A 132 11.69 13.95 27.39
C SER A 132 11.97 14.11 28.90
N GLY A 133 12.54 13.06 29.52
CA GLY A 133 12.79 12.98 30.96
C GLY A 133 11.58 12.63 31.83
N THR A 134 10.42 12.32 31.24
CA THR A 134 9.21 11.88 31.96
C THR A 134 8.98 10.38 31.79
N GLU A 135 8.77 9.65 32.90
CA GLU A 135 8.22 8.29 32.88
C GLU A 135 6.69 8.36 32.78
N GLU A 136 6.09 7.72 31.78
CA GLU A 136 4.65 7.79 31.52
C GLU A 136 4.11 6.52 30.83
N THR A 137 2.89 6.12 31.16
CA THR A 137 2.19 5.00 30.50
C THR A 137 1.04 5.53 29.66
N ILE A 138 1.13 5.38 28.35
CA ILE A 138 0.06 5.69 27.40
C ILE A 138 -0.70 4.39 27.09
N ALA A 139 -2.03 4.45 27.12
CA ALA A 139 -2.89 3.28 26.94
C ALA A 139 -4.11 3.62 26.07
N ILE A 140 -4.47 2.72 25.15
CA ILE A 140 -5.61 2.86 24.25
C ILE A 140 -6.84 2.05 24.72
N PRO A 141 -8.06 2.37 24.25
CA PRO A 141 -9.30 1.82 24.82
C PRO A 141 -9.47 0.30 24.74
N ASN A 142 -8.85 -0.38 23.77
CA ASN A 142 -8.86 -1.85 23.66
C ASN A 142 -7.98 -2.55 24.71
N GLY A 143 -7.24 -1.77 25.51
CA GLY A 143 -6.43 -2.25 26.62
C GLY A 143 -4.93 -2.27 26.32
N ALA A 144 -4.47 -2.15 25.07
CA ALA A 144 -3.04 -2.09 24.78
C ALA A 144 -2.38 -0.84 25.38
N SER A 145 -1.09 -0.93 25.74
CA SER A 145 -0.36 0.20 26.33
C SER A 145 1.15 0.10 26.19
N VAL A 146 1.81 1.26 26.24
CA VAL A 146 3.27 1.39 26.32
C VAL A 146 3.67 2.22 27.54
N SER A 147 4.64 1.75 28.31
CA SER A 147 5.23 2.47 29.45
C SER A 147 6.63 2.96 29.06
N LEU A 148 6.76 4.27 28.92
CA LEU A 148 7.94 4.99 28.45
C LEU A 148 8.79 5.50 29.62
N LYS A 149 10.10 5.65 29.39
CA LYS A 149 11.08 6.12 30.40
C LYS A 149 11.57 7.57 30.21
N GLY A 150 11.19 8.22 29.12
CA GLY A 150 11.57 9.61 28.85
C GLY A 150 12.88 9.83 28.05
N ASP A 151 13.64 8.78 27.76
CA ASP A 151 14.87 8.87 26.96
C ASP A 151 14.61 8.50 25.49
N TYR A 152 14.77 9.49 24.60
CA TYR A 152 14.44 9.40 23.16
C TYR A 152 15.59 9.92 22.28
N ILE A 153 15.64 9.43 21.04
CA ILE A 153 16.59 9.84 19.98
C ILE A 153 15.84 10.13 18.68
N LYS A 154 16.46 10.91 17.80
CA LYS A 154 16.05 11.10 16.40
C LYS A 154 16.57 9.97 15.51
N ALA A 155 16.09 9.89 14.28
CA ALA A 155 16.59 8.97 13.25
C ALA A 155 18.11 9.05 12.98
N ASP A 156 18.76 10.20 13.20
CA ASP A 156 20.22 10.35 13.09
C ASP A 156 21.02 9.88 14.33
N GLY A 157 20.32 9.31 15.33
CA GLY A 157 20.88 8.87 16.60
C GLY A 157 21.11 9.99 17.62
N THR A 158 20.82 11.25 17.31
CA THR A 158 21.01 12.35 18.26
C THR A 158 19.91 12.37 19.33
N PRO A 159 20.23 12.71 20.60
CA PRO A 159 19.22 12.77 21.67
C PRO A 159 18.12 13.81 21.41
N TYR A 160 16.87 13.42 21.64
CA TYR A 160 15.72 14.31 21.55
C TYR A 160 15.36 14.91 22.92
N SER A 161 14.96 16.18 22.93
CA SER A 161 14.51 16.90 24.11
C SER A 161 13.36 17.84 23.75
N GLY A 162 12.13 17.42 24.05
CA GLY A 162 10.91 18.18 23.77
C GLY A 162 9.68 17.43 24.27
N ASN A 163 8.50 17.92 23.86
CA ASN A 163 7.27 17.14 23.91
C ASN A 163 7.22 16.21 22.69
N LEU A 164 6.46 15.13 22.77
CA LEU A 164 6.22 14.23 21.64
C LEU A 164 4.85 13.59 21.74
N ASP A 165 4.31 13.26 20.57
CA ASP A 165 3.08 12.51 20.40
C ASP A 165 3.40 11.03 20.31
N VAL A 166 2.56 10.20 20.92
CA VAL A 166 2.70 8.73 20.98
C VAL A 166 1.54 8.13 20.21
N ILE A 167 1.85 7.51 19.07
CA ILE A 167 0.89 6.77 18.25
C ILE A 167 0.94 5.31 18.72
N ILE A 168 -0.23 4.68 18.89
CA ILE A 168 -0.33 3.27 19.26
C ILE A 168 -1.45 2.64 18.45
N HIS A 169 -1.12 1.59 17.68
CA HIS A 169 -2.11 0.75 17.01
C HIS A 169 -1.92 -0.70 17.45
N HIS A 170 -2.98 -1.35 17.91
CA HIS A 170 -2.98 -2.78 18.26
C HIS A 170 -3.78 -3.52 17.20
N LEU A 171 -3.15 -4.47 16.52
CA LEU A 171 -3.80 -5.28 15.51
C LEU A 171 -4.20 -6.61 16.16
N ASP A 172 -5.50 -6.87 16.19
CA ASP A 172 -6.06 -8.12 16.70
C ASP A 172 -5.98 -9.20 15.60
N PRO A 173 -5.36 -10.37 15.84
CA PRO A 173 -5.29 -11.46 14.84
C PRO A 173 -6.66 -12.02 14.41
N THR A 174 -7.73 -11.66 15.11
CA THR A 174 -9.10 -12.07 14.78
C THR A 174 -9.86 -11.05 13.91
N ASP A 175 -9.28 -9.87 13.64
CA ASP A 175 -9.84 -8.90 12.69
C ASP A 175 -9.74 -9.46 11.26
N GLU A 176 -10.85 -9.41 10.52
CA GLU A 176 -10.92 -9.92 9.13
C GLU A 176 -9.94 -9.19 8.19
N ASN A 177 -9.60 -7.94 8.50
CA ASN A 177 -8.68 -7.09 7.74
C ASN A 177 -7.21 -7.15 8.22
N VAL A 178 -6.89 -7.88 9.31
CA VAL A 178 -5.53 -7.90 9.89
C VAL A 178 -4.45 -8.23 8.86
N ASN A 179 -4.77 -9.10 7.89
CA ASN A 179 -3.84 -9.51 6.83
C ASN A 179 -3.49 -8.39 5.83
N MET A 180 -4.31 -7.34 5.73
CA MET A 180 -4.04 -6.15 4.89
C MET A 180 -3.35 -5.03 5.68
N GLN A 181 -3.53 -5.00 7.00
CA GLN A 181 -2.96 -4.01 7.92
C GLN A 181 -1.55 -4.38 8.40
N MET A 182 -1.26 -5.68 8.58
CA MET A 182 0.02 -6.14 9.10
C MET A 182 1.16 -5.91 8.09
N PRO A 183 2.37 -5.50 8.54
CA PRO A 183 3.49 -5.27 7.65
C PRO A 183 4.09 -6.58 7.12
N GLY A 184 4.61 -6.53 5.89
CA GLY A 184 5.29 -7.64 5.24
C GLY A 184 4.44 -8.91 5.16
N MET A 185 4.99 -10.00 5.68
CA MET A 185 4.27 -11.25 5.93
C MET A 185 4.81 -11.91 7.20
N LEU A 186 4.08 -12.87 7.77
CA LEU A 186 4.46 -13.64 8.96
C LEU A 186 5.60 -14.64 8.67
N TYR A 187 6.78 -14.09 8.37
CA TYR A 187 8.05 -14.70 7.98
C TYR A 187 9.19 -14.03 8.74
N ALA A 188 10.09 -14.81 9.31
CA ALA A 188 10.99 -14.33 10.34
C ALA A 188 12.37 -14.99 10.36
N ALA A 189 13.35 -14.23 10.87
CA ALA A 189 14.63 -14.72 11.34
C ALA A 189 14.59 -14.90 12.86
N ASN A 190 14.77 -16.13 13.34
CA ASN A 190 14.87 -16.40 14.78
C ASN A 190 16.21 -15.91 15.36
N ALA A 191 16.39 -16.02 16.69
CA ALA A 191 17.63 -15.59 17.35
C ALA A 191 18.90 -16.36 16.92
N SER A 192 18.76 -17.48 16.18
CA SER A 192 19.85 -18.23 15.55
C SER A 192 19.99 -17.94 14.05
N ASN A 193 19.27 -16.94 13.52
CA ASN A 193 19.16 -16.55 12.12
C ASN A 193 18.58 -17.63 11.19
N GLU A 194 17.74 -18.51 11.73
CA GLU A 194 17.06 -19.57 10.98
C GLU A 194 15.68 -19.10 10.48
N GLU A 195 15.29 -19.58 9.30
CA GLU A 195 13.98 -19.33 8.68
C GLU A 195 12.82 -19.86 9.55
N ARG A 196 11.84 -18.99 9.86
CA ARG A 196 10.60 -19.36 10.54
C ARG A 196 9.40 -18.70 9.87
N MET A 197 8.26 -19.38 9.92
CA MET A 197 6.96 -18.73 9.81
C MET A 197 6.42 -18.44 11.21
N LEU A 198 5.54 -17.46 11.31
CA LEU A 198 4.95 -17.05 12.58
C LEU A 198 3.43 -17.31 12.63
N GLN A 199 2.92 -17.56 13.83
CA GLN A 199 1.49 -17.53 14.18
C GLN A 199 1.29 -16.47 15.26
N THR A 200 0.55 -15.42 14.94
CA THR A 200 0.37 -14.26 15.82
C THR A 200 -0.72 -14.43 16.86
N LEU A 201 -0.44 -13.94 18.07
CA LEU A 201 -1.40 -13.77 19.16
C LEU A 201 -1.64 -12.28 19.53
N GLY A 202 -1.10 -11.35 18.73
CA GLY A 202 -1.33 -9.91 18.85
C GLY A 202 -0.13 -9.06 18.43
N MET A 203 -0.38 -8.03 17.62
CA MET A 203 0.62 -7.04 17.19
C MET A 203 0.40 -5.67 17.85
N LEU A 204 1.47 -4.89 17.96
CA LEU A 204 1.45 -3.51 18.41
C LEU A 204 2.41 -2.66 17.56
N ALA A 205 1.87 -1.74 16.77
CA ALA A 205 2.62 -0.62 16.22
C ALA A 205 2.72 0.47 17.29
N VAL A 206 3.91 1.03 17.48
CA VAL A 206 4.14 2.23 18.29
C VAL A 206 5.03 3.15 17.49
N GLU A 207 4.65 4.42 17.37
CA GLU A 207 5.48 5.46 16.77
C GLU A 207 5.53 6.68 17.70
N LEU A 208 6.61 7.46 17.58
CA LEU A 208 6.84 8.66 18.38
C LEU A 208 7.15 9.84 17.44
N ARG A 209 6.30 10.87 17.47
CA ARG A 209 6.48 12.08 16.64
C ARG A 209 6.90 13.27 17.50
N GLY A 210 8.03 13.90 17.19
CA GLY A 210 8.47 15.14 17.83
C GLY A 210 7.62 16.33 17.39
N THR A 211 7.64 17.43 18.16
CA THR A 211 6.86 18.65 17.83
C THR A 211 7.17 19.29 16.46
N GLY A 212 8.28 18.91 15.80
CA GLY A 212 8.61 19.33 14.44
C GLY A 212 8.25 18.31 13.35
N GLY A 213 7.47 17.27 13.68
CA GLY A 213 7.17 16.13 12.79
C GLY A 213 8.27 15.06 12.74
N GLU A 214 9.30 15.17 13.59
CA GLU A 214 10.47 14.29 13.54
C GLU A 214 10.13 12.87 14.00
N ASP A 215 10.58 11.85 13.27
CA ASP A 215 10.62 10.47 13.75
C ASP A 215 11.55 10.32 14.95
N LEU A 216 11.02 9.79 16.04
CA LEU A 216 11.74 9.52 17.26
C LEU A 216 11.71 8.02 17.60
N ASN A 217 12.77 7.55 18.27
CA ASN A 217 12.83 6.22 18.83
C ASN A 217 13.37 6.27 20.27
N LEU A 218 13.38 5.13 20.96
CA LEU A 218 13.95 5.00 22.31
C LEU A 218 15.47 5.18 22.26
N GLY A 219 16.05 5.90 23.22
CA GLY A 219 17.51 6.06 23.29
C GLY A 219 18.25 4.75 23.54
N GLU A 220 19.52 4.64 23.09
CA GLU A 220 20.32 3.39 23.07
C GLU A 220 20.36 2.57 24.38
N ASN A 221 20.17 3.21 25.54
CA ASN A 221 20.21 2.59 26.87
C ASN A 221 18.84 2.63 27.58
N SER A 222 17.80 3.05 26.86
CA SER A 222 16.40 3.10 27.29
C SER A 222 15.70 1.77 27.00
N SER A 223 14.46 1.65 27.46
CA SER A 223 13.54 0.58 27.06
C SER A 223 12.11 0.97 27.43
N ALA A 224 11.13 0.41 26.74
CA ALA A 224 9.72 0.54 27.09
C ALA A 224 9.12 -0.82 27.49
N GLU A 225 8.13 -0.82 28.38
CA GLU A 225 7.28 -2.00 28.60
C GLU A 225 6.07 -1.91 27.67
N ILE A 226 5.86 -2.92 26.83
CA ILE A 226 4.65 -3.05 26.01
C ILE A 226 3.69 -4.06 26.62
N LYS A 227 2.39 -3.77 26.51
CA LYS A 227 1.30 -4.67 26.89
C LYS A 227 0.38 -4.89 25.70
N ILE A 228 0.32 -6.12 25.24
CA ILE A 228 -0.50 -6.56 24.10
C ILE A 228 -1.63 -7.45 24.63
N PRO A 229 -2.91 -7.04 24.48
CA PRO A 229 -4.06 -7.90 24.78
C PRO A 229 -4.08 -9.12 23.86
N VAL A 230 -4.45 -10.28 24.40
CA VAL A 230 -4.69 -11.51 23.64
C VAL A 230 -6.19 -11.76 23.57
N ASP A 231 -6.73 -11.96 22.36
CA ASP A 231 -8.16 -12.26 22.21
C ASP A 231 -8.56 -13.53 22.98
N ALA A 232 -9.79 -13.52 23.51
CA ALA A 232 -10.33 -14.58 24.33
C ALA A 232 -10.42 -15.94 23.63
N SER A 233 -10.54 -15.98 22.29
CA SER A 233 -10.52 -17.22 21.51
C SER A 233 -9.11 -17.85 21.46
N LEU A 234 -8.07 -17.01 21.46
CA LEU A 234 -6.66 -17.42 21.33
C LEU A 234 -6.01 -17.78 22.68
N LEU A 235 -6.56 -17.33 23.81
CA LEU A 235 -6.04 -17.62 25.16
C LEU A 235 -5.83 -19.11 25.47
N SER A 236 -6.52 -20.03 24.77
CA SER A 236 -6.37 -21.48 24.98
C SER A 236 -5.09 -22.08 24.39
N MET A 237 -4.50 -21.41 23.38
CA MET A 237 -3.21 -21.78 22.76
C MET A 237 -2.04 -20.89 23.21
N ALA A 238 -2.32 -19.77 23.88
CA ALA A 238 -1.34 -18.81 24.38
C ALA A 238 -0.35 -19.44 25.40
N PRO A 239 0.96 -19.57 25.09
CA PRO A 239 1.95 -20.02 26.07
C PRO A 239 2.18 -18.98 27.18
N SER A 240 2.73 -19.42 28.32
CA SER A 240 3.02 -18.53 29.46
C SER A 240 4.11 -17.49 29.19
N THR A 241 4.99 -17.79 28.24
CA THR A 241 6.08 -16.94 27.75
C THR A 241 6.16 -17.13 26.25
N ILE A 242 6.33 -16.04 25.50
CA ILE A 242 6.35 -16.03 24.03
C ILE A 242 7.51 -15.16 23.53
N PRO A 243 8.22 -15.54 22.46
CA PRO A 243 9.21 -14.65 21.85
C PRO A 243 8.54 -13.38 21.31
N LEU A 244 9.25 -12.26 21.39
CA LEU A 244 8.87 -11.01 20.76
C LEU A 244 9.59 -10.85 19.43
N TRP A 245 8.87 -10.33 18.43
CA TRP A 245 9.37 -10.12 17.09
C TRP A 245 9.15 -8.67 16.69
N TYR A 246 10.19 -7.98 16.25
CA TYR A 246 10.05 -6.66 15.63
C TYR A 246 10.05 -6.78 14.11
N PHE A 247 9.32 -5.91 13.42
CA PHE A 247 9.40 -5.81 11.98
C PHE A 247 10.57 -4.92 11.56
N ASP A 248 11.38 -5.38 10.61
CA ASP A 248 12.52 -4.63 10.10
C ASP A 248 12.15 -4.01 8.75
N GLU A 249 11.77 -2.73 8.73
CA GLU A 249 11.21 -2.03 7.56
C GLU A 249 12.21 -1.89 6.39
N ASP A 250 13.51 -1.92 6.66
CA ASP A 250 14.54 -1.97 5.60
C ASP A 250 14.62 -3.35 4.93
N LYS A 251 14.35 -4.42 5.66
CA LYS A 251 14.48 -5.81 5.18
C LYS A 251 13.17 -6.49 4.81
N GLY A 252 12.04 -6.00 5.31
CA GLY A 252 10.69 -6.50 5.05
C GLY A 252 10.29 -7.78 5.77
N TYR A 253 11.03 -8.20 6.82
CA TYR A 253 10.75 -9.43 7.57
C TYR A 253 10.91 -9.25 9.08
N TRP A 254 10.35 -10.17 9.86
CA TRP A 254 10.34 -10.10 11.33
C TRP A 254 11.63 -10.66 11.94
N ILE A 255 12.12 -10.06 13.02
CA ILE A 255 13.35 -10.47 13.72
C ILE A 255 13.05 -10.69 15.21
N GLU A 256 13.50 -11.83 15.74
CA GLU A 256 13.35 -12.16 17.16
C GLU A 256 14.20 -11.24 18.05
N GLU A 257 13.56 -10.46 18.93
CA GLU A 257 14.25 -9.79 20.04
C GLU A 257 13.43 -9.87 21.34
N GLY A 258 13.89 -10.68 22.28
CA GLY A 258 13.33 -10.73 23.63
C GLY A 258 12.08 -11.60 23.74
N GLU A 259 11.36 -11.44 24.85
CA GLU A 259 10.20 -12.26 25.19
C GLU A 259 9.16 -11.45 26.00
N ALA A 260 7.91 -11.90 25.93
CA ALA A 260 6.81 -11.41 26.75
C ALA A 260 6.19 -12.52 27.58
N ASN A 261 5.66 -12.18 28.76
CA ASN A 261 5.03 -13.12 29.68
C ASN A 261 3.51 -12.88 29.75
N LEU A 262 2.73 -13.96 29.75
CA LEU A 262 1.28 -13.91 29.82
C LEU A 262 0.81 -13.60 31.25
N VAL A 263 0.25 -12.41 31.47
CA VAL A 263 -0.27 -11.94 32.76
C VAL A 263 -1.75 -11.65 32.62
N GLY A 264 -2.57 -12.58 33.11
CA GLY A 264 -4.02 -12.56 32.89
C GLY A 264 -4.34 -12.91 31.44
N SER A 265 -4.77 -11.90 30.66
CA SER A 265 -5.08 -12.00 29.22
C SER A 265 -4.22 -11.06 28.37
N ASN A 266 -3.02 -10.71 28.83
CA ASN A 266 -2.12 -9.79 28.12
C ASN A 266 -0.71 -10.37 28.12
N TYR A 267 0.00 -10.25 27.01
CA TYR A 267 1.44 -10.39 26.99
C TYR A 267 2.09 -9.08 27.44
N ILE A 268 3.02 -9.17 28.40
CA ILE A 268 3.81 -8.05 28.91
C ILE A 268 5.29 -8.34 28.64
N GLY A 269 5.95 -7.47 27.89
CA GLY A 269 7.36 -7.60 27.51
C GLY A 269 8.08 -6.26 27.48
N THR A 270 9.41 -6.29 27.35
CA THR A 270 10.26 -5.09 27.31
C THR A 270 10.98 -4.98 25.98
N VAL A 271 10.84 -3.84 25.31
CA VAL A 271 11.43 -3.54 24.00
C VAL A 271 12.46 -2.43 24.10
N LYS A 272 13.47 -2.44 23.22
CA LYS A 272 14.56 -1.44 23.21
C LYS A 272 14.39 -0.35 22.17
N HIS A 273 13.54 -0.57 21.18
CA HIS A 273 13.19 0.37 20.13
C HIS A 273 11.72 0.16 19.74
N PHE A 274 11.17 1.09 18.97
CA PHE A 274 9.86 0.97 18.34
C PHE A 274 9.96 0.63 16.86
N SER A 275 8.89 -0.02 16.41
CA SER A 275 8.52 -0.56 15.10
C SER A 275 7.15 -1.25 15.36
N PHE A 276 6.62 -2.01 14.40
CA PHE A 276 5.67 -3.06 14.72
C PHE A 276 6.34 -4.15 15.56
N TRP A 277 5.70 -4.51 16.68
CA TRP A 277 6.07 -5.60 17.57
C TRP A 277 4.98 -6.67 17.59
N ASN A 278 5.36 -7.94 17.71
CA ASN A 278 4.43 -9.06 17.57
C ASN A 278 4.74 -10.19 18.58
N CYS A 279 3.68 -10.83 19.09
CA CYS A 279 3.73 -11.90 20.10
C CYS A 279 3.41 -13.26 19.45
N ASP A 280 4.42 -13.93 18.91
CA ASP A 280 4.21 -15.03 17.96
C ASP A 280 4.83 -16.36 18.37
N ILE A 281 4.09 -17.43 18.05
CA ILE A 281 4.57 -18.80 18.10
C ILE A 281 5.30 -19.10 16.78
N PRO A 282 6.61 -19.37 16.79
CA PRO A 282 7.35 -19.71 15.57
C PRO A 282 7.15 -21.17 15.17
N ALA A 283 7.15 -21.44 13.86
CA ALA A 283 7.17 -22.78 13.29
C ALA A 283 8.21 -22.89 12.16
N GLU A 284 8.74 -24.10 11.95
CA GLU A 284 9.46 -24.43 10.72
C GLU A 284 8.50 -24.32 9.53
N ALA A 285 8.96 -23.73 8.43
CA ALA A 285 8.15 -23.41 7.27
C ALA A 285 8.64 -24.13 6.01
N ILE A 286 7.73 -24.34 5.07
CA ILE A 286 8.04 -24.65 3.67
C ILE A 286 7.18 -23.74 2.79
N ASN A 287 7.67 -23.42 1.59
CA ASN A 287 6.87 -22.72 0.58
C ASN A 287 6.01 -23.74 -0.18
N LEU A 288 4.69 -23.54 -0.19
CA LEU A 288 3.75 -24.34 -0.94
C LEU A 288 3.06 -23.47 -1.99
N CYS A 289 3.20 -23.85 -3.25
CA CYS A 289 2.46 -23.26 -4.36
C CYS A 289 1.27 -24.16 -4.75
N VAL A 290 0.12 -23.54 -5.01
CA VAL A 290 -1.11 -24.19 -5.43
C VAL A 290 -1.56 -23.61 -6.76
N THR A 291 -1.77 -24.45 -7.77
CA THR A 291 -2.48 -24.07 -9.00
C THR A 291 -3.91 -24.58 -8.94
N VAL A 292 -4.90 -23.70 -9.06
CA VAL A 292 -6.34 -24.04 -9.05
C VAL A 292 -6.90 -23.96 -10.47
N MET A 293 -7.59 -25.01 -10.91
CA MET A 293 -8.18 -25.12 -12.26
C MET A 293 -9.45 -25.98 -12.25
N ASN A 294 -10.26 -25.92 -13.32
CA ASN A 294 -11.37 -26.86 -13.54
C ASN A 294 -10.89 -28.18 -14.20
N SER A 295 -11.84 -29.06 -14.53
CA SER A 295 -11.57 -30.34 -15.21
C SER A 295 -11.07 -30.22 -16.65
N ASP A 296 -11.22 -29.04 -17.27
CA ASP A 296 -10.84 -28.76 -18.65
C ASP A 296 -9.51 -27.98 -18.75
N GLU A 297 -8.74 -27.95 -17.65
CA GLU A 297 -7.44 -27.26 -17.49
C GLU A 297 -7.52 -25.71 -17.53
N THR A 298 -8.72 -25.13 -17.44
CA THR A 298 -8.93 -23.67 -17.29
C THR A 298 -8.58 -23.22 -15.88
N ALA A 299 -7.68 -22.25 -15.75
CA ALA A 299 -7.26 -21.66 -14.48
C ALA A 299 -8.40 -20.91 -13.77
N TYR A 300 -8.51 -21.06 -12.46
CA TYR A 300 -9.43 -20.27 -11.63
C TYR A 300 -8.68 -19.07 -11.06
N ALA A 301 -8.79 -17.93 -11.76
CA ALA A 301 -8.19 -16.67 -11.36
C ALA A 301 -8.96 -15.95 -10.25
N ASN A 302 -8.29 -15.03 -9.55
CA ASN A 302 -8.85 -14.18 -8.48
C ASN A 302 -9.59 -14.95 -7.37
N THR A 303 -9.32 -16.25 -7.22
CA THR A 303 -10.09 -17.18 -6.40
C THR A 303 -9.44 -17.34 -5.03
N ARG A 304 -10.25 -17.22 -3.96
CA ARG A 304 -9.74 -17.34 -2.59
C ARG A 304 -9.41 -18.80 -2.27
N VAL A 305 -8.18 -19.03 -1.81
CA VAL A 305 -7.70 -20.30 -1.27
C VAL A 305 -7.38 -20.11 0.20
N THR A 306 -7.74 -21.06 1.05
CA THR A 306 -7.26 -21.14 2.43
C THR A 306 -6.55 -22.46 2.69
N ILE A 307 -5.54 -22.42 3.56
CA ILE A 307 -4.81 -23.60 4.03
C ILE A 307 -4.74 -23.52 5.56
N THR A 308 -5.23 -24.56 6.23
CA THR A 308 -5.39 -24.62 7.69
C THR A 308 -4.55 -25.73 8.30
N SER A 309 -3.67 -25.37 9.23
CA SER A 309 -3.11 -26.30 10.23
C SER A 309 -3.99 -26.24 11.49
N THR A 310 -4.25 -27.40 12.10
CA THR A 310 -4.94 -27.47 13.40
C THR A 310 -4.13 -26.89 14.56
N THR A 311 -2.83 -26.68 14.34
CA THR A 311 -1.86 -26.17 15.31
C THR A 311 -1.63 -24.68 15.10
N PHE A 312 -1.27 -24.31 13.87
CA PHE A 312 -0.78 -22.97 13.51
C PHE A 312 -1.82 -22.07 12.82
N GLY A 313 -3.08 -22.51 12.75
CA GLY A 313 -4.19 -21.73 12.22
C GLY A 313 -4.30 -21.75 10.70
N THR A 314 -5.10 -20.81 10.17
CA THR A 314 -5.43 -20.68 8.75
C THR A 314 -4.65 -19.55 8.10
N ARG A 315 -4.15 -19.79 6.90
CA ARG A 315 -3.60 -18.78 5.99
C ARG A 315 -4.46 -18.71 4.73
N SER A 316 -4.51 -17.55 4.08
CA SER A 316 -5.29 -17.36 2.85
C SER A 316 -4.54 -16.54 1.81
N GLY A 317 -4.83 -16.79 0.55
CA GLY A 317 -4.39 -15.99 -0.58
C GLY A 317 -5.42 -16.03 -1.71
N TYR A 318 -5.16 -15.25 -2.75
CA TYR A 318 -5.95 -15.24 -3.98
C TYR A 318 -5.07 -15.69 -5.13
N THR A 319 -5.65 -16.45 -6.07
CA THR A 319 -4.94 -16.90 -7.26
C THR A 319 -4.74 -15.77 -8.27
N ASN A 320 -3.60 -15.78 -8.95
CA ASN A 320 -3.34 -14.93 -10.11
C ASN A 320 -4.15 -15.39 -11.35
N GLU A 321 -3.93 -14.75 -12.50
CA GLU A 321 -4.57 -15.10 -13.79
C GLU A 321 -4.25 -16.52 -14.28
N LEU A 322 -3.15 -17.11 -13.82
CA LEU A 322 -2.74 -18.49 -14.11
C LEU A 322 -3.28 -19.51 -13.10
N GLY A 323 -4.10 -19.06 -12.13
CA GLY A 323 -4.64 -19.92 -11.07
C GLY A 323 -3.62 -20.25 -9.97
N GLU A 324 -2.44 -19.65 -9.98
CA GLU A 324 -1.35 -19.88 -9.02
C GLU A 324 -1.50 -19.00 -7.77
N VAL A 325 -1.24 -19.58 -6.60
CA VAL A 325 -1.02 -18.86 -5.33
C VAL A 325 0.07 -19.58 -4.53
N CYS A 326 1.03 -18.84 -3.98
CA CYS A 326 2.15 -19.38 -3.20
C CYS A 326 2.23 -18.77 -1.80
N GLY A 327 2.73 -19.53 -0.84
CA GLY A 327 2.99 -19.00 0.50
C GLY A 327 3.55 -20.02 1.49
N LEU A 328 3.92 -19.52 2.65
CA LEU A 328 4.49 -20.32 3.74
C LEU A 328 3.41 -21.14 4.47
N VAL A 329 3.67 -22.43 4.63
CA VAL A 329 2.87 -23.36 5.43
C VAL A 329 3.78 -24.15 6.39
N PRO A 330 3.25 -24.65 7.53
CA PRO A 330 4.11 -25.26 8.54
C PRO A 330 4.62 -26.64 8.10
N SER A 331 5.92 -26.85 8.28
CA SER A 331 6.61 -28.10 7.97
C SER A 331 6.09 -29.24 8.86
N GLY A 332 5.94 -30.43 8.29
CA GLY A 332 5.53 -31.66 8.99
C GLY A 332 4.03 -31.75 9.34
N GLU A 333 3.25 -30.69 9.15
CA GLU A 333 1.81 -30.66 9.47
C GLU A 333 0.94 -31.28 8.36
N THR A 334 -0.18 -31.90 8.74
CA THR A 334 -1.25 -32.24 7.77
C THR A 334 -2.19 -31.04 7.68
N LEU A 335 -2.48 -30.58 6.46
CA LEU A 335 -3.17 -29.30 6.23
C LEU A 335 -4.51 -29.54 5.54
N GLU A 336 -5.54 -28.80 5.92
CA GLU A 336 -6.80 -28.73 5.17
C GLU A 336 -6.72 -27.58 4.17
N ILE A 337 -6.90 -27.86 2.88
CA ILE A 337 -7.00 -26.84 1.82
C ILE A 337 -8.45 -26.67 1.40
N ASN A 338 -8.91 -25.42 1.33
CA ASN A 338 -10.24 -25.06 0.85
C ASN A 338 -10.14 -24.03 -0.29
N VAL A 339 -10.96 -24.20 -1.32
CA VAL A 339 -11.18 -23.19 -2.39
C VAL A 339 -12.62 -22.71 -2.26
N TYR A 340 -12.84 -21.40 -2.39
CA TYR A 340 -14.12 -20.76 -2.18
C TYR A 340 -14.70 -20.18 -3.47
N ASP A 341 -16.02 -20.16 -3.58
CA ASP A 341 -16.69 -19.21 -4.48
C ASP A 341 -16.65 -17.78 -3.90
N PHE A 342 -17.26 -16.86 -4.62
CA PHE A 342 -17.25 -15.44 -4.31
C PHE A 342 -18.33 -15.00 -3.32
N ALA A 343 -18.12 -13.84 -2.68
CA ALA A 343 -19.02 -13.31 -1.66
C ALA A 343 -20.47 -13.18 -2.14
N VAL A 344 -20.65 -12.71 -3.38
CA VAL A 344 -21.93 -12.60 -4.09
C VAL A 344 -22.61 -13.95 -4.34
N CYS A 345 -21.87 -15.07 -4.30
CA CYS A 345 -22.38 -16.44 -4.38
C CYS A 345 -22.57 -17.10 -3.00
N GLY A 346 -22.08 -16.47 -1.94
CA GLY A 346 -22.21 -16.92 -0.54
C GLY A 346 -20.89 -17.27 0.17
N SER A 347 -19.74 -17.18 -0.49
CA SER A 347 -18.43 -17.66 0.02
C SER A 347 -18.45 -19.14 0.43
N ASN A 348 -19.10 -19.99 -0.37
CA ASN A 348 -19.17 -21.42 -0.12
C ASN A 348 -17.84 -22.10 -0.47
N VAL A 349 -17.49 -23.17 0.27
CA VAL A 349 -16.35 -24.03 -0.07
C VAL A 349 -16.72 -24.92 -1.26
N ILE A 350 -16.12 -24.66 -2.42
CA ILE A 350 -16.34 -25.41 -3.68
C ILE A 350 -15.34 -26.57 -3.86
N TYR A 351 -14.23 -26.56 -3.13
CA TYR A 351 -13.30 -27.69 -3.02
C TYR A 351 -12.72 -27.77 -1.61
N THR A 352 -12.58 -28.97 -1.07
CA THR A 352 -11.90 -29.23 0.21
C THR A 352 -11.10 -30.54 0.15
N SER A 353 -9.90 -30.56 0.74
CA SER A 353 -9.08 -31.77 0.84
C SER A 353 -8.06 -31.67 1.98
N MET A 354 -7.57 -32.83 2.44
CA MET A 354 -6.38 -32.91 3.31
C MET A 354 -5.13 -33.13 2.46
N ILE A 355 -4.08 -32.36 2.70
CA ILE A 355 -2.81 -32.39 1.98
C ILE A 355 -1.61 -32.49 2.94
N GLY A 356 -0.43 -32.82 2.40
CA GLY A 356 0.79 -33.03 3.19
C GLY A 356 0.82 -34.36 3.95
N PRO A 357 1.73 -34.51 4.95
CA PRO A 357 2.68 -33.49 5.41
C PRO A 357 3.86 -33.26 4.47
N TYR A 358 4.22 -31.99 4.28
CA TYR A 358 5.38 -31.55 3.50
C TYR A 358 6.57 -31.25 4.41
N ASN A 359 7.79 -31.54 3.96
CA ASN A 359 9.04 -31.32 4.72
C ASN A 359 10.13 -30.61 3.89
N ALA A 360 9.73 -30.09 2.72
CA ALA A 360 10.48 -29.24 1.81
C ALA A 360 9.45 -28.46 0.96
N ASP A 361 9.90 -27.41 0.27
CA ASP A 361 9.06 -26.65 -0.68
C ASP A 361 8.43 -27.59 -1.74
N ASP A 362 7.14 -27.38 -2.05
CA ASP A 362 6.38 -28.25 -2.97
C ASP A 362 5.35 -27.46 -3.82
N ASN A 363 4.85 -28.08 -4.89
CA ASN A 363 3.88 -27.49 -5.82
C ASN A 363 2.74 -28.50 -6.07
N ILE A 364 1.49 -28.08 -5.88
CA ILE A 364 0.31 -28.94 -6.09
C ILE A 364 -0.71 -28.33 -7.05
N THR A 365 -1.46 -29.20 -7.71
CA THR A 365 -2.61 -28.81 -8.55
C THR A 365 -3.91 -29.23 -7.89
N VAL A 366 -4.85 -28.30 -7.75
CA VAL A 366 -6.21 -28.51 -7.28
C VAL A 366 -7.16 -28.43 -8.47
N VAL A 367 -7.83 -29.53 -8.76
CA VAL A 367 -8.86 -29.61 -9.80
C VAL A 367 -10.24 -29.49 -9.14
N VAL A 368 -10.86 -28.32 -9.26
CA VAL A 368 -12.24 -28.08 -8.83
C VAL A 368 -13.18 -28.74 -9.84
N GLN A 369 -14.20 -29.44 -9.36
CA GLN A 369 -15.24 -29.99 -10.25
C GLN A 369 -16.24 -28.88 -10.60
N GLU A 370 -16.71 -28.86 -11.84
CA GLU A 370 -17.71 -27.87 -12.27
C GLU A 370 -19.01 -28.00 -11.48
N ASP A 371 -19.54 -26.87 -11.02
CA ASP A 371 -20.87 -26.76 -10.42
C ASP A 371 -21.75 -25.90 -11.33
N THR A 372 -22.95 -26.37 -11.64
CA THR A 372 -24.00 -25.60 -12.31
C THR A 372 -24.36 -24.25 -11.66
N ASN A 373 -23.98 -24.03 -10.39
CA ASN A 373 -24.20 -22.77 -9.67
C ASN A 373 -23.09 -21.73 -9.90
N ILE A 374 -21.88 -22.16 -10.30
CA ILE A 374 -20.69 -21.29 -10.45
C ILE A 374 -20.11 -21.46 -11.85
N ILE A 375 -20.05 -20.36 -12.60
CA ILE A 375 -19.60 -20.32 -13.98
C ILE A 375 -18.23 -19.63 -14.01
N SER A 376 -17.24 -20.27 -14.62
CA SER A 376 -15.99 -19.58 -14.99
C SER A 376 -16.29 -18.64 -16.16
N GLU A 377 -15.92 -17.38 -16.02
CA GLU A 377 -16.27 -16.31 -16.95
C GLU A 377 -15.03 -15.48 -17.30
N THR A 378 -14.92 -15.10 -18.57
CA THR A 378 -13.81 -14.34 -19.11
C THR A 378 -14.36 -13.07 -19.75
N VAL A 379 -14.05 -11.92 -19.16
CA VAL A 379 -14.48 -10.61 -19.66
C VAL A 379 -13.33 -9.99 -20.44
N ILE A 380 -13.56 -9.72 -21.73
CA ILE A 380 -12.55 -9.17 -22.65
C ILE A 380 -13.04 -7.90 -23.33
N GLY A 381 -12.09 -7.03 -23.67
CA GLY A 381 -12.34 -5.88 -24.53
C GLY A 381 -11.05 -5.21 -24.98
N THR A 382 -11.22 -4.09 -25.67
CA THR A 382 -10.14 -3.14 -25.92
C THR A 382 -10.46 -1.81 -25.25
N PHE A 383 -9.43 -1.03 -24.94
CA PHE A 383 -9.52 0.28 -24.33
C PHE A 383 -8.71 1.31 -25.14
N ALA A 384 -9.33 2.43 -25.47
CA ALA A 384 -8.76 3.46 -26.32
C ALA A 384 -9.16 4.87 -25.87
N ASP A 385 -8.40 5.87 -26.29
CA ASP A 385 -8.75 7.28 -26.14
C ASP A 385 -10.02 7.64 -26.95
N CYS A 386 -10.53 8.85 -26.77
CA CYS A 386 -11.67 9.37 -27.53
C CYS A 386 -11.47 9.45 -29.06
N ASN A 387 -10.25 9.20 -29.57
CA ASN A 387 -9.89 9.17 -31.00
C ASN A 387 -9.70 7.73 -31.54
N GLU A 388 -10.04 6.70 -30.76
CA GLU A 388 -9.79 5.27 -31.04
C GLU A 388 -8.28 4.88 -31.06
N THR A 389 -7.42 5.65 -30.40
CA THR A 389 -6.01 5.31 -30.15
C THR A 389 -5.92 4.34 -28.97
N PRO A 390 -5.35 3.13 -29.11
CA PRO A 390 -5.20 2.18 -28.00
C PRO A 390 -4.46 2.78 -26.80
N ILE A 391 -5.00 2.62 -25.59
CA ILE A 391 -4.34 3.05 -24.36
C ILE A 391 -3.19 2.10 -24.02
N THR A 392 -2.02 2.65 -23.68
CA THR A 392 -0.82 1.89 -23.32
C THR A 392 -0.47 1.92 -21.84
N ASN A 393 -1.08 2.83 -21.08
CA ASN A 393 -0.95 2.93 -19.63
C ASN A 393 -2.33 3.22 -19.03
N GLY A 394 -2.84 2.28 -18.25
CA GLY A 394 -4.20 2.32 -17.73
C GLY A 394 -4.65 0.95 -17.23
N TYR A 395 -5.81 0.91 -16.59
CA TYR A 395 -6.35 -0.31 -16.01
C TYR A 395 -7.87 -0.34 -16.12
N VAL A 396 -8.43 -1.54 -16.02
CA VAL A 396 -9.86 -1.78 -15.94
C VAL A 396 -10.25 -2.22 -14.54
N VAL A 397 -11.41 -1.75 -14.09
CA VAL A 397 -12.03 -2.07 -12.80
C VAL A 397 -13.37 -2.71 -13.08
N LEU A 398 -13.51 -4.01 -12.79
CA LEU A 398 -14.78 -4.71 -12.85
C LEU A 398 -15.33 -4.91 -11.44
N THR A 399 -16.54 -4.44 -11.17
CA THR A 399 -17.22 -4.62 -9.89
C THR A 399 -18.40 -5.58 -10.05
N TYR A 400 -18.39 -6.67 -9.28
CA TYR A 400 -19.41 -7.72 -9.28
C TYR A 400 -19.87 -8.02 -7.86
N GLY A 401 -21.05 -7.50 -7.50
CA GLY A 401 -21.49 -7.45 -6.11
C GLY A 401 -20.56 -6.55 -5.28
N ASP A 402 -20.11 -7.05 -4.13
CA ASP A 402 -19.19 -6.34 -3.22
C ASP A 402 -17.71 -6.60 -3.55
N GLN A 403 -17.39 -7.14 -4.74
CA GLN A 403 -16.03 -7.48 -5.15
C GLN A 403 -15.58 -6.68 -6.36
N THR A 404 -14.31 -6.27 -6.32
CA THR A 404 -13.65 -5.51 -7.38
C THR A 404 -12.48 -6.30 -7.95
N PHE A 405 -12.36 -6.33 -9.26
CA PHE A 405 -11.31 -7.01 -10.01
C PHE A 405 -10.58 -6.01 -10.89
N TYR A 406 -9.27 -5.93 -10.72
CA TYR A 406 -8.39 -5.06 -11.49
C TYR A 406 -7.60 -5.88 -12.51
N ASP A 407 -7.43 -5.33 -13.72
CA ASP A 407 -6.52 -5.83 -14.75
C ASP A 407 -5.83 -4.67 -15.48
N SER A 408 -4.57 -4.86 -15.87
CA SER A 408 -3.72 -3.85 -16.51
C SER A 408 -3.88 -3.86 -18.02
N VAL A 409 -4.10 -2.70 -18.63
CA VAL A 409 -4.31 -2.60 -20.09
C VAL A 409 -2.99 -2.74 -20.83
N THR A 410 -2.86 -3.79 -21.64
CA THR A 410 -1.66 -4.09 -22.44
C THR A 410 -1.96 -3.90 -23.92
N ASP A 411 -1.24 -3.01 -24.61
CA ASP A 411 -1.48 -2.66 -26.03
C ASP A 411 -2.97 -2.34 -26.35
N GLY A 412 -3.67 -1.72 -25.38
CA GLY A 412 -5.09 -1.41 -25.47
C GLY A 412 -6.03 -2.61 -25.35
N ALA A 413 -5.59 -3.75 -24.81
CA ALA A 413 -6.42 -4.91 -24.51
C ALA A 413 -6.42 -5.24 -23.01
N PHE A 414 -7.50 -5.84 -22.52
CA PHE A 414 -7.65 -6.32 -21.14
C PHE A 414 -8.40 -7.67 -21.10
N GLU A 415 -8.16 -8.48 -20.07
CA GLU A 415 -8.81 -9.77 -19.85
C GLU A 415 -9.00 -10.06 -18.34
N ILE A 416 -10.25 -10.00 -17.87
CA ILE A 416 -10.60 -10.33 -16.49
C ILE A 416 -11.22 -11.72 -16.44
N ASN A 417 -10.48 -12.68 -15.90
CA ASN A 417 -10.96 -14.03 -15.59
C ASN A 417 -11.52 -14.09 -14.16
N LEU A 418 -12.75 -14.54 -13.99
CA LEU A 418 -13.45 -14.55 -12.70
C LEU A 418 -14.48 -15.70 -12.59
N LEU A 419 -14.86 -16.06 -11.36
CA LEU A 419 -15.99 -16.96 -11.11
C LEU A 419 -17.27 -16.14 -10.91
N ARG A 420 -18.41 -16.56 -11.46
CA ARG A 420 -19.69 -15.88 -11.22
C ARG A 420 -20.82 -16.83 -10.87
N CYS A 421 -21.80 -16.34 -10.16
CA CYS A 421 -22.97 -17.14 -9.79
C CYS A 421 -23.92 -17.24 -10.98
N ALA A 422 -24.46 -18.42 -11.26
CA ALA A 422 -25.47 -18.63 -12.30
C ALA A 422 -26.78 -17.83 -12.08
N THR A 423 -26.97 -17.26 -10.88
CA THR A 423 -28.13 -16.44 -10.47
C THR A 423 -27.90 -14.93 -10.51
N SER A 424 -26.68 -14.45 -10.81
CA SER A 424 -26.35 -13.02 -10.86
C SER A 424 -25.49 -12.75 -12.09
N ASP A 425 -26.08 -12.06 -13.06
CA ASP A 425 -25.55 -11.86 -14.40
C ASP A 425 -25.08 -10.42 -14.67
N SER A 426 -25.32 -9.47 -13.77
CA SER A 426 -24.96 -8.05 -13.93
C SER A 426 -23.65 -7.68 -13.23
N PHE A 427 -22.84 -6.82 -13.86
CA PHE A 427 -21.66 -6.20 -13.27
C PHE A 427 -21.48 -4.77 -13.80
N THR A 428 -20.60 -3.98 -13.16
CA THR A 428 -20.14 -2.70 -13.72
C THR A 428 -18.69 -2.80 -14.12
N ILE A 429 -18.29 -2.05 -15.15
CA ILE A 429 -16.89 -1.87 -15.52
C ILE A 429 -16.58 -0.38 -15.70
N GLU A 430 -15.39 0.01 -15.30
CA GLU A 430 -14.79 1.31 -15.59
C GLU A 430 -13.37 1.10 -16.11
N ALA A 431 -12.93 1.91 -17.07
CA ALA A 431 -11.57 1.87 -17.60
C ALA A 431 -10.94 3.26 -17.49
N ILE A 432 -9.74 3.31 -16.89
CA ILE A 432 -9.05 4.54 -16.51
C ILE A 432 -7.77 4.66 -17.35
N ASP A 433 -7.66 5.75 -18.09
CA ASP A 433 -6.45 6.22 -18.76
C ASP A 433 -5.67 7.09 -17.77
N THR A 434 -4.60 6.52 -17.23
CA THR A 434 -3.75 7.16 -16.22
C THR A 434 -2.80 8.21 -16.80
N ASP A 435 -2.55 8.19 -18.11
CA ASP A 435 -1.67 9.18 -18.76
C ASP A 435 -2.44 10.49 -19.08
N ASN A 436 -3.72 10.38 -19.48
CA ASN A 436 -4.53 11.53 -19.88
C ASN A 436 -5.61 11.95 -18.88
N LEU A 437 -5.75 11.25 -17.74
CA LEU A 437 -6.76 11.50 -16.71
C LEU A 437 -8.19 11.45 -17.30
N GLN A 438 -8.46 10.39 -18.05
CA GLN A 438 -9.74 10.15 -18.71
C GLN A 438 -10.32 8.80 -18.31
N THR A 439 -11.64 8.71 -18.24
CA THR A 439 -12.35 7.48 -17.89
C THR A 439 -13.48 7.19 -18.90
N THR A 440 -13.96 5.95 -18.89
CA THR A 440 -15.24 5.57 -19.49
C THR A 440 -16.45 5.96 -18.63
N GLY A 441 -16.20 6.32 -17.36
CA GLY A 441 -17.17 6.22 -16.28
C GLY A 441 -17.60 4.77 -16.01
N ALA A 442 -18.41 4.56 -14.97
CA ALA A 442 -18.96 3.25 -14.65
C ALA A 442 -20.08 2.82 -15.63
N ILE A 443 -19.78 1.84 -16.48
CA ILE A 443 -20.72 1.26 -17.45
C ILE A 443 -21.32 -0.05 -16.90
N ASN A 444 -22.63 -0.20 -17.01
CA ASN A 444 -23.33 -1.42 -16.58
C ASN A 444 -23.38 -2.45 -17.73
N TYR A 445 -22.98 -3.69 -17.45
CA TYR A 445 -23.01 -4.81 -18.39
C TYR A 445 -23.71 -6.04 -17.79
N THR A 446 -23.97 -7.02 -18.66
CA THR A 446 -24.38 -8.37 -18.26
C THR A 446 -23.45 -9.38 -18.91
N PHE A 447 -23.10 -10.44 -18.18
CA PHE A 447 -22.26 -11.52 -18.69
C PHE A 447 -22.94 -12.29 -19.84
N ASP A 448 -22.15 -12.70 -20.84
CA ASP A 448 -22.55 -13.57 -21.94
C ASP A 448 -21.62 -14.79 -22.00
N THR A 449 -22.17 -15.98 -22.26
CA THR A 449 -21.45 -17.26 -22.14
C THR A 449 -21.17 -17.82 -23.54
N GLU A 450 -19.96 -18.23 -23.91
CA GLU A 450 -18.82 -18.69 -23.08
C GLU A 450 -17.80 -17.60 -22.68
N ALA A 451 -17.90 -16.38 -23.21
CA ALA A 451 -17.05 -15.25 -22.79
C ALA A 451 -17.74 -13.91 -23.10
N THR A 452 -17.61 -12.96 -22.17
CA THR A 452 -18.25 -11.64 -22.24
C THR A 452 -17.36 -10.63 -22.95
N ASN A 453 -17.65 -10.34 -24.22
CA ASN A 453 -16.90 -9.34 -25.00
C ASN A 453 -17.57 -7.96 -24.96
N LEU A 454 -16.85 -6.97 -24.44
CA LEU A 454 -17.32 -5.60 -24.22
C LEU A 454 -17.14 -4.67 -25.43
N GLY A 455 -16.42 -5.13 -26.45
CA GLY A 455 -16.01 -4.32 -27.60
C GLY A 455 -14.87 -3.36 -27.24
N ASN A 456 -14.92 -2.16 -27.82
CA ASN A 456 -13.96 -1.10 -27.54
C ASN A 456 -14.56 -0.10 -26.55
N LEU A 457 -13.96 0.00 -25.38
CA LEU A 457 -14.23 1.02 -24.37
C LEU A 457 -13.46 2.29 -24.73
N LEU A 458 -14.09 3.45 -24.59
CA LEU A 458 -13.50 4.74 -24.96
C LEU A 458 -13.42 5.66 -23.73
N ALA A 459 -12.20 6.09 -23.39
CA ALA A 459 -11.96 7.17 -22.45
C ALA A 459 -12.33 8.52 -23.09
N CYS A 460 -13.61 8.86 -22.99
CA CYS A 460 -14.18 10.10 -23.54
C CYS A 460 -14.48 11.15 -22.47
N ASP A 461 -14.71 10.72 -21.24
CA ASP A 461 -15.05 11.59 -20.14
C ASP A 461 -13.76 11.97 -19.40
N ALA A 462 -13.57 13.26 -19.13
CA ALA A 462 -12.54 13.70 -18.20
C ALA A 462 -12.94 13.30 -16.78
N VAL A 463 -11.96 13.12 -15.88
CA VAL A 463 -12.25 13.07 -14.44
C VAL A 463 -13.07 14.31 -14.06
N SER A 464 -14.20 14.08 -13.40
CA SER A 464 -15.33 15.04 -13.41
C SER A 464 -15.06 16.34 -12.64
N GLU A 465 -14.13 16.33 -11.71
CA GLU A 465 -13.70 17.52 -10.97
C GLU A 465 -12.19 17.46 -10.75
N PHE A 466 -11.50 18.59 -10.93
CA PHE A 466 -10.09 18.72 -10.59
C PHE A 466 -9.66 20.15 -10.25
N ILE A 467 -8.60 20.22 -9.44
CA ILE A 467 -7.81 21.42 -9.18
C ILE A 467 -6.35 21.05 -9.47
N GLN A 468 -5.75 21.71 -10.45
CA GLN A 468 -4.40 21.43 -10.95
C GLN A 468 -3.55 22.71 -10.85
N TYR A 469 -2.38 22.67 -10.20
CA TYR A 469 -1.47 23.82 -10.18
C TYR A 469 0.00 23.44 -9.99
N THR A 470 0.88 24.33 -10.47
CA THR A 470 2.34 24.24 -10.31
C THR A 470 2.86 25.47 -9.58
N VAL A 471 3.73 25.28 -8.59
CA VAL A 471 4.50 26.37 -7.95
C VAL A 471 5.96 26.31 -8.43
N ASP A 472 6.50 27.48 -8.79
CA ASP A 472 7.88 27.67 -9.29
C ASP A 472 8.31 26.76 -10.45
N ASP A 473 7.36 26.31 -11.27
CA ASP A 473 7.54 25.34 -12.36
C ASP A 473 8.25 24.03 -11.90
N THR A 474 8.05 23.62 -10.64
CA THR A 474 8.76 22.48 -10.01
C THR A 474 8.02 21.15 -10.17
N GLU A 475 6.90 20.99 -9.45
CA GLU A 475 6.03 19.82 -9.42
C GLU A 475 4.59 20.28 -9.61
N GLU A 476 3.79 19.44 -10.27
CA GLU A 476 2.37 19.67 -10.52
C GLU A 476 1.56 18.95 -9.46
N LEU A 477 0.77 19.70 -8.69
CA LEU A 477 -0.23 19.12 -7.81
C LEU A 477 -1.55 19.01 -8.56
N LEU A 478 -2.07 17.79 -8.64
CA LEU A 478 -3.44 17.48 -9.02
C LEU A 478 -4.24 17.13 -7.77
N ILE A 479 -5.48 17.60 -7.71
CA ILE A 479 -6.48 17.21 -6.71
C ILE A 479 -7.74 16.87 -7.49
N THR A 480 -8.18 15.62 -7.49
CA THR A 480 -9.50 15.21 -8.04
C THR A 480 -10.51 14.86 -6.94
N THR A 481 -10.03 14.78 -5.69
CA THR A 481 -10.79 14.27 -4.53
C THR A 481 -11.03 15.34 -3.45
N ASN A 482 -12.04 15.11 -2.60
CA ASN A 482 -12.49 16.01 -1.52
C ASN A 482 -12.76 17.47 -1.96
N ILE A 483 -13.14 17.66 -3.23
CA ILE A 483 -13.49 18.98 -3.77
C ILE A 483 -14.85 19.41 -3.19
N GLN A 484 -14.94 20.68 -2.82
CA GLN A 484 -16.17 21.39 -2.51
C GLN A 484 -16.10 22.77 -3.15
N ALA A 485 -17.14 23.16 -3.89
CA ALA A 485 -17.17 24.42 -4.61
C ALA A 485 -18.54 25.06 -4.49
N SER A 486 -18.64 26.15 -3.73
CA SER A 486 -19.89 26.84 -3.46
C SER A 486 -19.83 28.31 -3.88
N PHE A 487 -20.94 28.79 -4.44
CA PHE A 487 -21.13 30.20 -4.74
C PHE A 487 -22.47 30.69 -4.20
N MET A 488 -22.44 31.81 -3.47
CA MET A 488 -23.62 32.47 -2.90
C MET A 488 -23.66 33.94 -3.32
N ALA A 489 -24.72 34.34 -4.03
CA ALA A 489 -25.01 35.73 -4.35
C ALA A 489 -26.20 36.22 -3.52
N THR A 490 -25.98 37.16 -2.60
CA THR A 490 -27.06 37.81 -1.81
C THR A 490 -27.48 39.17 -2.34
N GLY A 491 -26.71 39.74 -3.29
CA GLY A 491 -27.08 40.92 -4.10
C GLY A 491 -26.37 42.20 -3.67
N GLY A 492 -25.33 42.57 -4.42
CA GLY A 492 -24.47 43.72 -4.21
C GLY A 492 -22.99 43.32 -4.26
N ASN A 493 -22.14 44.19 -4.83
CA ASN A 493 -20.73 43.89 -5.13
C ASN A 493 -19.91 43.24 -4.00
N SER A 494 -20.20 43.51 -2.72
CA SER A 494 -19.41 43.01 -1.58
C SER A 494 -19.82 41.63 -1.06
N ASP A 495 -20.97 41.09 -1.49
CA ASP A 495 -21.60 39.95 -0.81
C ASP A 495 -21.75 38.69 -1.70
N ASN A 496 -21.13 38.67 -2.88
CA ASN A 496 -21.13 37.52 -3.80
C ASN A 496 -19.93 36.60 -3.51
N SER A 497 -20.07 35.70 -2.52
CA SER A 497 -18.98 34.84 -2.06
C SER A 497 -18.82 33.57 -2.89
N LEU A 498 -17.60 33.36 -3.39
CA LEU A 498 -17.10 32.11 -3.97
C LEU A 498 -16.17 31.42 -2.95
N ASN A 499 -16.36 30.13 -2.74
CA ASN A 499 -15.45 29.29 -1.95
C ASN A 499 -15.19 28.01 -2.73
N ILE A 500 -13.93 27.69 -3.01
CA ILE A 500 -13.51 26.42 -3.59
C ILE A 500 -12.43 25.84 -2.69
N SER A 501 -12.58 24.57 -2.30
CA SER A 501 -11.57 23.83 -1.56
C SER A 501 -11.40 22.45 -2.16
N GLY A 502 -10.19 21.91 -2.09
CA GLY A 502 -9.89 20.52 -2.42
C GLY A 502 -8.73 20.03 -1.57
N GLN A 503 -8.68 18.73 -1.29
CA GLN A 503 -7.58 18.12 -0.54
C GLN A 503 -7.31 16.73 -1.10
N THR A 504 -6.06 16.42 -1.45
CA THR A 504 -5.62 15.03 -1.71
C THR A 504 -5.79 14.12 -0.50
N GLU A 505 -6.04 14.68 0.68
CA GLU A 505 -6.26 13.95 1.93
C GLU A 505 -7.05 14.78 2.94
N SER A 506 -8.14 14.22 3.47
CA SER A 506 -9.06 14.93 4.38
C SER A 506 -8.39 15.28 5.71
N GLY A 507 -8.36 16.58 6.04
CA GLY A 507 -7.92 17.07 7.35
C GLY A 507 -6.42 17.33 7.49
N THR A 508 -5.62 17.23 6.42
CA THR A 508 -4.20 17.64 6.42
C THR A 508 -4.00 18.99 5.72
N ASN A 509 -2.86 19.64 5.98
CA ASN A 509 -2.46 20.88 5.29
C ASN A 509 -1.48 20.63 4.12
N ASN A 510 -1.16 19.37 3.81
CA ASN A 510 -0.32 18.99 2.68
C ASN A 510 -1.22 18.56 1.52
N GLY A 511 -0.92 18.99 0.29
CA GLY A 511 -1.76 18.64 -0.88
C GLY A 511 -3.17 19.26 -0.85
N CYS A 512 -3.38 20.33 -0.08
CA CYS A 512 -4.64 21.05 -0.04
C CYS A 512 -4.64 22.34 -0.86
N PHE A 513 -5.85 22.78 -1.21
CA PHE A 513 -6.14 24.03 -1.91
C PHE A 513 -7.35 24.70 -1.29
N TYR A 514 -7.25 26.00 -1.01
CA TYR A 514 -8.38 26.84 -0.62
C TYR A 514 -8.38 28.12 -1.44
N LEU A 515 -9.51 28.46 -2.04
CA LEU A 515 -9.74 29.69 -2.77
C LEU A 515 -11.00 30.35 -2.21
N PHE A 516 -10.84 31.58 -1.75
CA PHE A 516 -11.93 32.48 -1.36
C PHE A 516 -12.04 33.60 -2.38
N GLY A 517 -13.25 34.04 -2.71
CA GLY A 517 -13.45 35.19 -3.59
C GLY A 517 -14.71 35.99 -3.28
N THR A 518 -14.63 37.28 -3.54
CA THR A 518 -15.78 38.21 -3.59
C THR A 518 -15.92 38.66 -5.03
N LEU A 519 -16.94 38.18 -5.74
CA LEU A 519 -17.08 38.43 -7.19
C LEU A 519 -17.93 39.67 -7.47
N ASP A 520 -17.65 40.34 -8.59
CA ASP A 520 -18.52 41.43 -9.09
C ASP A 520 -19.96 40.96 -9.26
N ASP A 521 -20.91 41.91 -9.27
CA ASP A 521 -22.30 41.62 -9.68
C ASP A 521 -22.37 40.95 -11.08
N ALA A 522 -23.46 40.23 -11.34
CA ALA A 522 -23.63 39.37 -12.51
C ALA A 522 -23.13 40.01 -13.84
N PRO A 523 -22.25 39.33 -14.60
CA PRO A 523 -22.22 37.87 -14.76
C PRO A 523 -21.26 37.09 -13.86
N HIS A 524 -20.58 37.72 -12.89
CA HIS A 524 -19.60 37.09 -11.97
C HIS A 524 -18.38 36.40 -12.65
N THR A 525 -18.33 36.42 -13.98
CA THR A 525 -17.28 35.85 -14.83
C THR A 525 -16.43 36.99 -15.38
N GLY A 526 -15.12 36.77 -15.46
CA GLY A 526 -14.16 37.81 -15.81
C GLY A 526 -12.82 37.61 -15.11
N THR A 527 -12.00 38.65 -15.17
CA THR A 527 -10.66 38.67 -14.59
C THR A 527 -10.68 39.43 -13.26
N TYR A 528 -10.24 38.76 -12.21
CA TYR A 528 -10.08 39.28 -10.85
C TYR A 528 -8.59 39.30 -10.49
N ASP A 529 -8.17 40.31 -9.75
CA ASP A 529 -6.87 40.37 -9.06
C ASP A 529 -7.00 39.79 -7.64
N THR A 530 -5.99 40.01 -6.80
CA THR A 530 -5.99 39.51 -5.43
C THR A 530 -6.86 40.37 -4.52
N LEU A 531 -7.80 39.72 -3.82
CA LEU A 531 -8.72 40.38 -2.88
C LEU A 531 -8.00 41.15 -1.76
N ASP A 532 -8.29 42.45 -1.62
CA ASP A 532 -7.84 43.29 -0.51
C ASP A 532 -8.80 43.19 0.69
N PHE A 533 -8.47 42.33 1.66
CA PHE A 533 -9.22 42.17 2.91
C PHE A 533 -9.33 43.45 3.76
N GLN A 534 -8.64 44.55 3.43
CA GLN A 534 -8.76 45.84 4.11
C GLN A 534 -9.86 46.76 3.52
N ASP A 535 -10.33 46.54 2.30
CA ASP A 535 -11.49 47.24 1.72
C ASP A 535 -12.70 46.29 1.61
N MET A 536 -13.69 46.53 2.46
CA MET A 536 -14.94 45.75 2.51
C MET A 536 -15.83 45.87 1.25
N ASN A 537 -15.41 46.66 0.25
CA ASN A 537 -16.11 46.80 -1.04
C ASN A 537 -15.29 46.26 -2.21
N ASP A 538 -14.12 45.66 -1.95
CA ASP A 538 -13.24 45.09 -2.97
C ASP A 538 -13.82 43.81 -3.57
N THR A 539 -13.55 43.59 -4.86
CA THR A 539 -13.91 42.37 -5.59
C THR A 539 -12.64 41.74 -6.16
N GLY A 540 -12.40 40.49 -5.79
CA GLY A 540 -11.12 39.82 -6.00
C GLY A 540 -11.16 38.37 -5.53
N ILE A 541 -10.09 37.63 -5.80
CA ILE A 541 -9.94 36.23 -5.38
C ILE A 541 -8.62 36.07 -4.60
N PHE A 542 -8.57 35.17 -3.62
CA PHE A 542 -7.39 34.86 -2.84
C PHE A 542 -7.27 33.35 -2.64
N ILE A 543 -6.15 32.76 -3.05
CA ILE A 543 -5.78 31.40 -2.67
C ILE A 543 -5.08 31.44 -1.31
N GLY A 544 -5.57 30.63 -0.35
CA GLY A 544 -5.22 30.72 1.05
C GLY A 544 -4.77 29.42 1.70
N GLU A 545 -4.39 29.54 2.98
CA GLU A 545 -4.04 28.52 3.97
C GLU A 545 -2.89 27.55 3.61
N CYS A 546 -2.99 26.77 2.53
CA CYS A 546 -2.08 25.67 2.20
C CYS A 546 -0.76 26.16 1.57
N ILE A 547 -0.84 27.00 0.55
CA ILE A 547 0.30 27.44 -0.28
C ILE A 547 1.09 28.60 0.39
N SER A 548 0.77 28.93 1.65
CA SER A 548 1.41 30.00 2.45
C SER A 548 1.47 31.39 1.78
N ILE A 549 0.57 31.66 0.83
CA ILE A 549 0.46 32.93 0.11
C ILE A 549 0.24 34.10 1.08
N SER A 550 0.99 35.19 0.91
CA SER A 550 0.81 36.46 1.62
C SER A 550 -0.26 37.32 0.96
N GLU A 551 -0.96 38.12 1.76
CA GLU A 551 -1.81 39.22 1.29
C GLU A 551 -0.96 40.37 0.68
N ASN A 552 0.34 40.43 0.99
CA ASN A 552 1.25 41.46 0.50
C ASN A 552 2.01 40.96 -0.73
N ASN A 553 2.24 41.87 -1.71
CA ASN A 553 2.99 41.58 -2.94
C ASN A 553 2.42 40.43 -3.80
N ASN A 554 1.15 40.09 -3.60
CA ASN A 554 0.43 39.14 -4.45
C ASN A 554 -0.02 39.82 -5.75
N ASN A 555 0.34 39.22 -6.88
CA ASN A 555 0.02 39.66 -8.24
C ASN A 555 -0.54 38.48 -9.06
N ILE A 556 -1.21 37.53 -8.42
CA ILE A 556 -1.95 36.46 -9.11
C ILE A 556 -3.20 37.06 -9.75
N MET A 557 -3.36 36.78 -11.05
CA MET A 557 -4.58 37.07 -11.80
C MET A 557 -5.41 35.82 -11.92
N TYR A 558 -6.70 35.92 -11.61
CA TYR A 558 -7.68 34.84 -11.67
C TYR A 558 -8.69 35.14 -12.78
N ASN A 559 -9.00 34.17 -13.62
CA ASN A 559 -9.92 34.32 -14.74
C ASN A 559 -11.05 33.29 -14.59
N VAL A 560 -12.17 33.74 -14.02
CA VAL A 560 -13.39 32.94 -13.85
C VAL A 560 -14.07 32.86 -15.22
N THR A 561 -13.85 31.75 -15.90
CA THR A 561 -14.34 31.50 -17.27
C THR A 561 -15.75 30.92 -17.30
N ALA A 562 -16.17 30.22 -16.25
CA ALA A 562 -17.55 29.78 -16.05
C ALA A 562 -17.92 29.83 -14.57
N LEU A 563 -19.21 30.07 -14.31
CA LEU A 563 -19.82 29.98 -12.98
C LEU A 563 -21.27 29.50 -13.14
N GLY A 564 -21.44 28.19 -13.13
CA GLY A 564 -22.73 27.52 -13.35
C GLY A 564 -23.72 27.65 -12.19
N ASN A 565 -24.92 27.11 -12.39
CA ASN A 565 -25.86 26.81 -11.31
C ASN A 565 -25.35 25.63 -10.46
N VAL A 566 -26.03 25.33 -9.35
CA VAL A 566 -25.78 24.10 -8.58
C VAL A 566 -25.93 22.87 -9.49
N GLY A 567 -24.93 21.99 -9.51
CA GLY A 567 -24.80 20.87 -10.44
C GLY A 567 -24.24 21.22 -11.82
N GLU A 568 -23.73 22.43 -12.02
CA GLU A 568 -22.99 22.86 -13.22
C GLU A 568 -21.59 23.38 -12.82
N TYR A 569 -20.67 23.46 -13.79
CA TYR A 569 -19.26 23.72 -13.52
C TYR A 569 -18.90 25.17 -13.13
N ILE A 570 -17.84 25.29 -12.34
CA ILE A 570 -17.05 26.51 -12.11
C ILE A 570 -15.68 26.29 -12.74
N ASP A 571 -15.32 27.12 -13.70
CA ASP A 571 -14.05 27.05 -14.42
C ASP A 571 -13.21 28.30 -14.08
N ILE A 572 -12.00 28.11 -13.53
CA ILE A 572 -11.08 29.20 -13.21
C ILE A 572 -9.67 28.87 -13.69
N ASN A 573 -9.06 29.78 -14.45
CA ASN A 573 -7.63 29.72 -14.77
C ASN A 573 -6.91 30.82 -14.00
N PHE A 574 -5.78 30.53 -13.36
CA PHE A 574 -5.03 31.53 -12.61
C PHE A 574 -3.52 31.45 -12.87
N SER A 575 -2.85 32.60 -12.84
CA SER A 575 -1.39 32.65 -12.92
C SER A 575 -0.85 33.98 -12.38
N GLY A 576 0.38 33.96 -11.88
CA GLY A 576 1.11 35.17 -11.50
C GLY A 576 2.24 34.91 -10.51
N SER A 577 2.60 35.95 -9.77
CA SER A 577 3.66 35.91 -8.76
C SER A 577 3.16 36.40 -7.41
N TYR A 578 3.60 35.78 -6.32
CA TYR A 578 3.27 36.15 -4.95
C TYR A 578 4.51 36.11 -4.05
N GLU A 579 4.40 36.62 -2.82
CA GLU A 579 5.38 36.33 -1.75
C GLU A 579 4.72 35.39 -0.72
N ASP A 580 5.47 34.42 -0.20
CA ASP A 580 5.00 33.62 0.94
C ASP A 580 4.91 34.47 2.23
N ARG A 581 4.37 33.89 3.31
CA ARG A 581 4.30 34.53 4.64
C ARG A 581 5.66 34.81 5.28
N GLN A 582 6.76 34.36 4.67
CA GLN A 582 8.15 34.56 5.08
C GLN A 582 8.85 35.65 4.23
N GLY A 583 8.21 36.11 3.14
CA GLY A 583 8.72 37.11 2.19
C GLY A 583 9.57 36.55 1.05
N ASN A 584 9.48 35.25 0.77
CA ASN A 584 10.12 34.61 -0.38
C ASN A 584 9.23 34.76 -1.63
N PRO A 585 9.77 35.17 -2.80
CA PRO A 585 8.99 35.32 -4.02
C PRO A 585 8.79 33.97 -4.73
N HIS A 586 7.57 33.73 -5.20
CA HIS A 586 7.15 32.53 -5.91
C HIS A 586 6.33 32.88 -7.15
N THR A 587 6.23 31.94 -8.09
CA THR A 587 5.28 31.95 -9.21
C THR A 587 4.32 30.78 -9.12
N ILE A 588 3.07 30.98 -9.55
CA ILE A 588 2.06 29.94 -9.60
C ILE A 588 1.27 30.02 -10.91
N THR A 589 0.88 28.86 -11.45
CA THR A 589 -0.07 28.71 -12.56
C THR A 589 -0.99 27.54 -12.24
N GLY A 590 -2.28 27.63 -12.57
CA GLY A 590 -3.22 26.54 -12.34
C GLY A 590 -4.57 26.69 -13.02
N VAL A 591 -5.33 25.60 -12.99
CA VAL A 591 -6.65 25.40 -13.57
C VAL A 591 -7.56 24.74 -12.52
N ILE A 592 -8.80 25.19 -12.47
CA ILE A 592 -9.87 24.67 -11.62
C ILE A 592 -11.03 24.32 -12.53
N HIS A 593 -11.52 23.10 -12.44
CA HIS A 593 -12.72 22.60 -13.12
C HIS A 593 -13.52 21.78 -12.10
N VAL A 594 -14.55 22.37 -11.50
CA VAL A 594 -15.24 21.77 -10.33
C VAL A 594 -16.75 21.92 -10.46
N LEU A 595 -17.52 20.98 -9.90
CA LEU A 595 -18.98 21.05 -9.85
C LEU A 595 -19.40 21.98 -8.72
N ARG A 596 -20.42 22.81 -8.96
CA ARG A 596 -20.98 23.65 -7.90
C ARG A 596 -21.96 22.88 -7.02
N ASP A 597 -21.70 22.88 -5.71
CA ASP A 597 -22.55 22.33 -4.63
C ASP A 597 -23.82 23.17 -4.33
#